data_AF-A0A958LYU7-F1
#
_entry.id   AF-A0A958LYU7-F1
#
_cell.length_a   1.000
_cell.length_b   1.000
_cell.length_c   1.000
_cell.angle_alpha   90.00
_cell.angle_beta   90.00
_cell.angle_gamma   90.00
#
_symmetry.space_group_name_H-M   'P 1'
#
loop_
_entity.id
_entity.type
_entity.pdbx_description
1 polymer ?
#
loop_
_entity_poly.entity_id
_entity_poly.type
_entity_poly.pdbx_seq_one_letter_code
_entity_poly.pdbx_strand_id
1 'polypeptide(L)'
;MGFPSEKELKSIRSKLSKVDPSRLLPKNASKADKVKYKLCEKFVIYLMENKMSQIQLAKKLKVDPSRINEIVKYKINLYTVDKLMDLAERLNIDFDVEVA
;
A
#
# COMPACT_ATOMS: atom_id res chain seq x y z
N MET A 1 -24.50 1.32 17.51
CA MET A 1 -23.38 2.30 17.48
C MET A 1 -23.96 3.66 17.11
N GLY A 2 -23.74 4.68 17.94
CA GLY A 2 -24.18 6.06 17.65
C GLY A 2 -23.14 6.81 16.82
N PHE A 3 -23.57 7.85 16.10
CA PHE A 3 -22.66 8.73 15.39
C PHE A 3 -21.78 9.50 16.39
N PRO A 4 -20.46 9.64 16.16
CA PRO A 4 -19.57 10.35 17.09
C PRO A 4 -19.95 11.83 17.28
N SER A 5 -19.63 12.38 18.45
CA SER A 5 -19.85 13.79 18.76
C SER A 5 -18.90 14.71 17.98
N GLU A 6 -19.28 15.98 17.82
CA GLU A 6 -18.44 16.97 17.13
C GLU A 6 -17.05 17.14 17.77
N LYS A 7 -16.98 17.07 19.11
CA LYS A 7 -15.71 17.13 19.85
C LYS A 7 -14.80 15.93 19.53
N GLU A 8 -15.37 14.73 19.48
CA GLU A 8 -14.64 13.52 19.11
C GLU A 8 -14.13 13.62 17.67
N LEU A 9 -14.99 14.03 16.72
CA LEU A 9 -14.60 14.25 15.32
C LEU A 9 -13.47 15.26 15.19
N LYS A 10 -13.51 16.38 15.93
CA LYS A 10 -12.44 17.38 15.92
C LYS A 10 -11.11 16.80 16.43
N SER A 11 -11.15 15.98 17.46
CA SER A 11 -9.96 15.29 18.00
C SER A 11 -9.38 14.27 17.02
N ILE A 12 -10.25 13.53 16.31
CA ILE A 12 -9.83 12.55 15.30
C ILE A 12 -9.18 13.27 14.12
N ARG A 13 -9.82 14.35 13.63
CA ARG A 13 -9.28 15.16 12.52
C ARG A 13 -7.93 15.79 12.85
N SER A 14 -7.74 16.30 14.07
CA SER A 14 -6.45 16.89 14.48
C SER A 14 -5.33 15.87 14.63
N LYS A 15 -5.66 14.63 15.00
CA LYS A 15 -4.71 13.51 15.01
C LYS A 15 -4.36 13.09 13.58
N LEU A 16 -5.36 12.92 12.73
CA LEU A 16 -5.18 12.46 11.34
C LEU A 16 -4.46 13.49 10.45
N SER A 17 -4.57 14.80 10.72
CA SER A 17 -3.92 15.83 9.91
C SER A 17 -2.39 15.76 9.92
N LYS A 18 -1.80 15.11 10.93
CA LYS A 18 -0.35 14.93 11.07
C LYS A 18 0.15 13.60 10.50
N VAL A 19 -0.76 12.70 10.12
CA VAL A 19 -0.42 11.36 9.65
C VAL A 19 -0.33 11.37 8.14
N ASP A 20 0.76 10.84 7.60
CA ASP A 20 0.94 10.65 6.16
C ASP A 20 -0.06 9.59 5.65
N PRO A 21 -1.03 9.97 4.80
CA PRO A 21 -2.15 9.11 4.42
C PRO A 21 -1.78 8.11 3.32
N SER A 22 -2.60 7.07 3.16
CA SER A 22 -2.57 6.23 1.96
C SER A 22 -3.11 7.00 0.76
N ARG A 23 -2.47 6.85 -0.40
CA ARG A 23 -2.86 7.54 -1.62
C ARG A 23 -3.91 6.75 -2.39
N LEU A 24 -4.87 7.48 -2.96
CA LEU A 24 -5.86 6.91 -3.86
C LEU A 24 -5.31 6.89 -5.28
N LEU A 25 -5.84 5.98 -6.09
CA LEU A 25 -5.59 5.97 -7.53
C LEU A 25 -6.14 7.27 -8.16
N PRO A 26 -5.36 8.00 -8.98
CA PRO A 26 -5.84 9.18 -9.69
C PRO A 26 -7.04 8.87 -10.60
N LYS A 27 -7.97 9.82 -10.76
CA LYS A 27 -9.15 9.66 -11.63
C LYS A 27 -8.78 9.37 -13.09
N ASN A 28 -7.66 9.92 -13.56
CA ASN A 28 -7.11 9.74 -14.90
C ASN A 28 -5.87 8.83 -14.91
N ALA A 29 -5.84 7.80 -14.04
CA ALA A 29 -4.72 6.89 -13.92
C ALA A 29 -4.43 6.12 -15.21
N SER A 30 -3.15 6.05 -15.58
CA SER A 30 -2.68 5.23 -16.70
C SER A 30 -2.88 3.74 -16.42
N LYS A 31 -2.78 2.88 -17.46
CA LYS A 31 -2.78 1.42 -17.28
C LYS A 31 -1.66 0.99 -16.31
N ALA A 32 -0.47 1.57 -16.44
CA ALA A 32 0.67 1.28 -15.56
C ALA A 32 0.38 1.67 -14.11
N ASP A 33 -0.28 2.80 -13.86
CA ASP A 33 -0.65 3.22 -12.50
C ASP A 33 -1.66 2.27 -11.86
N LYS A 34 -2.63 1.79 -12.65
CA LYS A 34 -3.59 0.77 -12.20
C LYS A 34 -2.88 -0.54 -11.81
N VAL A 35 -1.92 -0.99 -12.62
CA VAL A 35 -1.13 -2.20 -12.32
C VAL A 35 -0.30 -2.01 -11.06
N LYS A 36 0.42 -0.89 -10.93
CA LYS A 36 1.20 -0.57 -9.71
C LYS A 36 0.31 -0.54 -8.47
N TYR A 37 -0.89 0.02 -8.59
CA TYR A 37 -1.86 0.08 -7.50
C TYR A 37 -2.34 -1.31 -7.07
N LYS A 38 -2.71 -2.18 -8.04
CA LYS A 38 -3.08 -3.57 -7.77
C LYS A 38 -1.92 -4.37 -7.16
N LEU A 39 -0.68 -4.13 -7.59
CA LEU A 39 0.50 -4.76 -6.97
C LEU A 39 0.66 -4.31 -5.51
N CYS A 40 0.56 -3.01 -5.23
CA CYS A 40 0.55 -2.48 -3.85
C CYS A 40 -0.52 -3.15 -2.98
N GLU A 41 -1.73 -3.33 -3.52
CA GLU A 41 -2.84 -4.02 -2.83
C GLU A 41 -2.48 -5.45 -2.45
N LYS A 42 -1.83 -6.21 -3.35
CA LYS A 42 -1.37 -7.58 -3.06
C LYS A 42 -0.39 -7.65 -1.90
N PHE A 43 0.54 -6.68 -1.77
CA PHE A 43 1.42 -6.63 -0.60
C PHE A 43 0.63 -6.38 0.70
N VAL A 44 -0.41 -5.56 0.67
CA VAL A 44 -1.28 -5.31 1.83
C VAL A 44 -2.05 -6.57 2.22
N ILE A 45 -2.65 -7.25 1.24
CA ILE A 45 -3.33 -8.54 1.45
C ILE A 45 -2.36 -9.55 2.07
N TYR A 46 -1.15 -9.67 1.51
CA TYR A 46 -0.12 -10.56 2.03
C TYR A 46 0.24 -10.27 3.49
N LEU A 47 0.40 -8.99 3.86
CA LEU A 47 0.64 -8.58 5.25
C LEU A 47 -0.48 -9.05 6.18
N MET A 48 -1.73 -8.87 5.75
CA MET A 48 -2.93 -9.19 6.53
C MET A 48 -3.11 -10.70 6.71
N GLU A 49 -3.02 -11.47 5.62
CA GLU A 49 -3.18 -12.94 5.63
C GLU A 49 -2.10 -13.63 6.47
N ASN A 50 -0.86 -13.15 6.38
CA ASN A 50 0.28 -13.68 7.14
C ASN A 50 0.38 -13.08 8.55
N LYS A 51 -0.52 -12.18 8.95
CA LYS A 51 -0.50 -11.46 10.24
C LYS A 51 0.88 -10.88 10.58
N MET A 52 1.56 -10.36 9.58
CA MET A 52 2.95 -9.89 9.71
C MET A 52 3.03 -8.37 9.74
N SER A 53 4.02 -7.85 10.45
CA SER A 53 4.32 -6.42 10.48
C SER A 53 5.08 -5.97 9.22
N GLN A 54 5.00 -4.67 8.89
CA GLN A 54 5.77 -4.07 7.79
C GLN A 54 7.28 -4.28 7.96
N ILE A 55 7.79 -4.26 9.20
CA ILE A 55 9.20 -4.49 9.52
C ILE A 55 9.60 -5.94 9.21
N GLN A 56 8.75 -6.91 9.54
CA GLN A 56 9.00 -8.32 9.21
C GLN A 56 9.00 -8.54 7.69
N LEU A 57 8.09 -7.89 6.97
CA LEU A 57 8.06 -7.97 5.50
C LEU A 57 9.30 -7.34 4.87
N ALA A 58 9.75 -6.19 5.39
CA ALA A 58 10.98 -5.53 4.93
C ALA A 58 12.21 -6.43 5.09
N LYS A 59 12.33 -7.10 6.25
CA LYS A 59 13.39 -8.09 6.51
C LYS A 59 13.31 -9.27 5.54
N LYS A 60 12.11 -9.80 5.31
CA LYS A 60 11.88 -10.93 4.38
C LYS A 60 12.30 -10.58 2.95
N LEU A 61 11.94 -9.39 2.49
CA LEU A 61 12.29 -8.87 1.17
C LEU A 61 13.72 -8.32 1.07
N LYS A 62 14.44 -8.21 2.19
CA LYS A 62 15.76 -7.56 2.30
C LYS A 62 15.76 -6.14 1.74
N VAL A 63 14.72 -5.37 2.07
CA VAL A 63 14.58 -3.95 1.70
C VAL A 63 14.46 -3.08 2.94
N ASP A 64 14.67 -1.77 2.77
CA ASP A 64 14.49 -0.82 3.86
C ASP A 64 13.01 -0.74 4.29
N PRO A 65 12.68 -0.67 5.60
CA PRO A 65 11.31 -0.54 6.09
C PRO A 65 10.51 0.63 5.49
N SER A 66 11.18 1.73 5.11
CA SER A 66 10.54 2.85 4.43
C SER A 66 9.89 2.44 3.11
N ARG A 67 10.51 1.51 2.38
CA ARG A 67 9.99 1.01 1.10
C ARG A 67 8.68 0.27 1.27
N ILE A 68 8.59 -0.57 2.30
CA ILE A 68 7.33 -1.28 2.62
C ILE A 68 6.24 -0.28 3.03
N ASN A 69 6.59 0.72 3.86
CA ASN A 69 5.65 1.76 4.25
C ASN A 69 5.15 2.57 3.03
N GLU A 70 6.01 2.88 2.06
CA GLU A 70 5.62 3.54 0.81
C GLU A 70 4.67 2.68 -0.04
N ILE A 71 4.95 1.38 -0.15
CA ILE A 71 4.11 0.41 -0.89
C ILE A 71 2.74 0.28 -0.23
N VAL A 72 2.68 0.10 1.10
CA VAL A 72 1.42 -0.01 1.87
C VAL A 72 0.59 1.27 1.80
N LYS A 73 1.25 2.43 1.66
CA LYS A 73 0.59 3.73 1.46
C LYS A 73 0.27 4.04 -0.01
N TYR A 74 0.45 3.10 -0.93
CA TYR A 74 0.16 3.25 -2.35
C TYR A 74 0.88 4.45 -2.98
N LYS A 75 2.14 4.70 -2.60
CA LYS A 75 2.99 5.73 -3.23
C LYS A 75 3.53 5.25 -4.59
N ILE A 76 2.62 4.87 -5.48
CA ILE A 76 2.90 4.22 -6.78
C ILE A 76 3.79 5.05 -7.73
N ASN A 77 3.93 6.35 -7.51
CA ASN A 77 4.79 7.22 -8.32
C ASN A 77 6.28 7.01 -8.01
N LEU A 78 6.62 6.35 -6.91
CA LEU A 78 8.01 6.07 -6.50
C LEU A 78 8.55 4.76 -7.08
N TYR A 79 7.71 4.00 -7.78
CA TYR A 79 8.03 2.65 -8.24
C TYR A 79 7.67 2.47 -9.71
N THR A 80 8.48 1.67 -10.41
CA THR A 80 8.11 1.10 -11.70
C THR A 80 7.30 -0.18 -11.49
N VAL A 81 6.58 -0.61 -12.54
CA VAL A 81 5.86 -1.89 -12.52
C VAL A 81 6.83 -3.05 -12.27
N ASP A 82 7.93 -3.10 -13.03
CA ASP A 82 8.94 -4.15 -12.93
C ASP A 82 9.50 -4.28 -11.51
N LYS A 83 9.70 -3.14 -10.82
CA LYS A 83 10.25 -3.18 -9.46
C LYS A 83 9.26 -3.77 -8.46
N LEU A 84 7.97 -3.51 -8.62
CA LEU A 84 6.94 -4.11 -7.77
C LEU A 84 6.74 -5.59 -8.10
N MET A 85 6.85 -5.99 -9.37
CA MET A 85 6.80 -7.40 -9.78
C MET A 85 7.98 -8.20 -9.20
N ASP A 86 9.22 -7.70 -9.31
CA ASP A 86 10.41 -8.32 -8.69
C ASP A 86 10.22 -8.57 -7.19
N LEU A 87 9.58 -7.64 -6.48
CA LEU A 87 9.27 -7.83 -5.06
C LEU A 87 8.13 -8.82 -4.82
N ALA A 88 7.11 -8.85 -5.69
CA ALA A 88 5.99 -9.77 -5.59
C ALA A 88 6.42 -11.22 -5.86
N GLU A 89 7.27 -11.44 -6.87
CA GLU A 89 7.85 -12.75 -7.20
C GLU A 89 8.64 -13.32 -6.03
N ARG A 90 9.44 -12.51 -5.33
CA ARG A 90 10.19 -12.94 -4.13
C ARG A 90 9.29 -13.39 -2.98
N LEU A 91 8.03 -12.99 -2.97
CA LEU A 91 7.02 -13.41 -1.99
C LEU A 91 6.16 -14.57 -2.50
N ASN A 92 6.37 -15.03 -3.73
CA ASN A 92 5.49 -15.95 -4.45
C ASN A 92 4.03 -15.46 -4.46
N ILE A 93 3.82 -14.16 -4.61
CA ILE A 93 2.49 -13.58 -4.78
C ILE A 93 2.06 -13.83 -6.22
N ASP A 94 0.94 -14.53 -6.38
CA ASP A 94 0.35 -14.73 -7.69
C ASP A 94 -0.34 -13.43 -8.17
N PHE A 95 0.00 -13.03 -9.41
CA PHE A 95 -0.48 -11.79 -10.00
C PHE A 95 -0.67 -11.94 -11.51
N ASP A 96 -1.93 -12.11 -11.92
CA ASP A 96 -2.30 -12.07 -13.33
C ASP A 96 -2.26 -10.63 -13.86
N VAL A 97 -1.35 -10.41 -14.79
CA VAL A 97 -1.30 -9.18 -15.57
C VAL A 97 -2.21 -9.35 -16.77
N GLU A 98 -3.40 -8.76 -16.72
CA GLU A 98 -4.23 -8.63 -17.92
C GLU A 98 -3.56 -7.65 -18.89
N VAL A 99 -2.85 -8.20 -19.88
CA VAL A 99 -2.32 -7.45 -21.01
C VAL A 99 -3.41 -7.41 -22.08
N ALA A 100 -3.93 -6.20 -22.35
CA ALA A 100 -4.88 -5.94 -23.42
C ALA A 100 -4.17 -5.52 -24.70
#